data_AF-A0A2U1LJC0-F1
#
_entry.id   AF-A0A2U1LJC0-F1
#
_cell.length_a   1.000
_cell.length_b   1.000
_cell.length_c   1.000
_cell.angle_alpha   90.00
_cell.angle_beta   90.00
_cell.angle_gamma   90.00
#
_symmetry.space_group_name_H-M   'P 1'
#
loop_
_entity.id
_entity.type
_entity.pdbx_description
1 polymer ?
#
loop_
_entity_poly.entity_id
_entity_poly.type
_entity_poly.pdbx_seq_one_letter_code
_entity_poly.pdbx_strand_id
1 'polypeptide(L)'
;MKRSSSGVPKGYVPISVGVNDENTRRFIIHTSTLSHTDFVEFLCRSVEEYGFSNDGVLRIPYEARAFEEWMKKEGKYKMGKVKPI
;
A
#
# COMPACT_ATOMS: atom_id res chain seq x y z
N MET A 1 18.74 -11.78 20.01
CA MET A 1 17.45 -11.61 19.29
C MET A 1 17.69 -10.68 18.11
N LYS A 2 17.72 -11.21 16.87
CA LYS A 2 17.89 -10.37 15.67
C LYS A 2 16.57 -9.62 15.45
N ARG A 3 16.57 -8.29 15.58
CA ARG A 3 15.47 -7.46 15.06
C ARG A 3 15.42 -7.72 13.57
N SER A 4 14.40 -8.44 13.10
CA SER A 4 14.12 -8.57 11.68
C SER A 4 13.80 -7.18 11.15
N SER A 5 14.80 -6.47 10.63
CA SER A 5 14.54 -5.35 9.72
C SER A 5 13.61 -5.92 8.65
N SER A 6 12.41 -5.37 8.56
CA SER A 6 11.28 -5.83 7.73
C SER A 6 11.56 -5.79 6.22
N GLY A 7 12.82 -5.75 5.77
CA GLY A 7 13.22 -5.58 4.39
C GLY A 7 12.82 -4.23 3.80
N VAL A 8 12.14 -3.36 4.57
CA VAL A 8 11.65 -2.07 4.14
C VAL A 8 12.75 -1.02 4.33
N PRO A 9 13.20 -0.34 3.25
CA PRO A 9 14.17 0.74 3.37
C PRO A 9 13.61 1.92 4.17
N LYS A 10 14.49 2.72 4.79
CA LYS A 10 14.06 3.97 5.45
C LYS A 10 13.38 4.89 4.43
N GLY A 11 12.31 5.58 4.87
CA GLY A 11 11.51 6.43 4.00
C GLY A 11 10.47 5.68 3.17
N TYR A 12 10.28 4.38 3.41
CA TYR A 12 9.24 3.59 2.79
C TYR A 12 8.34 2.92 3.81
N VAL A 13 7.12 2.59 3.39
CA VAL A 13 6.07 2.02 4.22
C VAL A 13 5.49 0.80 3.51
N PRO A 14 5.36 -0.36 4.18
CA PRO A 14 4.63 -1.47 3.63
C PRO A 14 3.13 -1.16 3.65
N ILE A 15 2.43 -1.56 2.59
CA ILE A 15 0.97 -1.51 2.49
C ILE A 15 0.47 -2.84 1.95
N SER A 16 -0.71 -3.26 2.39
CA SER A 16 -1.43 -4.40 1.86
C SER A 16 -2.60 -3.89 1.02
N VAL A 17 -2.78 -4.38 -0.20
CA VAL A 17 -3.89 -3.96 -1.05
C VAL A 17 -4.65 -5.17 -1.51
N GLY A 18 -5.94 -5.22 -1.18
CA GLY A 18 -6.83 -6.33 -1.49
C GLY A 18 -8.11 -6.29 -0.67
N VAL A 19 -9.21 -6.72 -1.28
CA VAL A 19 -10.51 -6.89 -0.59
C VAL A 19 -10.53 -8.11 0.33
N ASN A 20 -9.87 -9.21 -0.06
CA ASN A 20 -9.78 -10.46 0.70
C ASN A 20 -8.33 -10.96 0.76
N ASP A 21 -8.00 -11.80 1.75
CA ASP A 21 -6.63 -12.28 1.99
C ASP A 21 -6.03 -13.05 0.80
N GLU A 22 -6.85 -13.79 0.04
CA GLU A 22 -6.44 -14.52 -1.17
C GLU A 22 -5.94 -13.61 -2.32
N ASN A 23 -6.48 -12.39 -2.41
CA ASN A 23 -6.18 -11.43 -3.47
C ASN A 23 -5.37 -10.24 -2.95
N THR A 24 -4.93 -10.30 -1.69
CA THR A 24 -4.16 -9.24 -1.06
C THR A 24 -2.71 -9.32 -1.50
N ARG A 25 -2.18 -8.21 -2.02
CA ARG A 25 -0.77 -8.07 -2.38
C ARG A 25 -0.09 -7.03 -1.50
N ARG A 26 1.19 -7.28 -1.20
CA ARG A 26 2.00 -6.36 -0.39
C ARG A 26 2.90 -5.51 -1.28
N PHE A 27 2.88 -4.22 -1.00
CA PHE A 27 3.67 -3.23 -1.69
C PHE A 27 4.47 -2.40 -0.70
N ILE A 28 5.54 -1.79 -1.18
CA ILE A 28 6.33 -0.81 -0.44
C ILE A 28 6.21 0.50 -1.20
N ILE A 29 5.70 1.54 -0.56
CA ILE A 29 5.60 2.89 -1.15
C ILE A 29 6.48 3.86 -0.38
N HIS A 30 7.03 4.86 -1.07
CA HIS A 30 7.77 5.92 -0.39
C HIS A 30 6.81 6.76 0.47
N THR A 31 7.26 7.27 1.62
CA THR A 31 6.42 8.06 2.53
C THR A 31 5.90 9.34 1.87
N SER A 32 6.61 9.90 0.90
CA SER A 32 6.12 11.04 0.11
C SER A 32 4.86 10.73 -0.67
N THR A 33 4.63 9.46 -1.06
CA THR A 33 3.42 9.03 -1.75
C THR A 33 2.18 9.29 -0.90
N LEU A 34 2.28 9.07 0.42
CA LEU A 34 1.19 9.31 1.38
C LEU A 34 0.85 10.81 1.54
N SER A 35 1.75 11.71 1.14
CA SER A 35 1.56 13.16 1.26
C SER A 35 0.95 13.79 0.02
N HIS A 36 0.71 13.03 -1.06
CA HIS A 36 0.07 13.55 -2.27
C HIS A 36 -1.46 13.54 -2.13
N THR A 37 -2.09 14.67 -2.47
CA THR A 37 -3.55 14.84 -2.39
C THR A 37 -4.31 13.76 -3.16
N ASP A 38 -3.81 13.36 -4.33
CA ASP A 38 -4.44 12.32 -5.15
C ASP A 38 -4.44 10.95 -4.46
N PHE A 39 -3.39 10.64 -3.68
CA PHE A 39 -3.31 9.40 -2.90
C PHE A 39 -4.26 9.45 -1.70
N VAL A 40 -4.38 10.60 -1.05
CA VAL A 40 -5.33 10.79 0.06
C VAL A 40 -6.77 10.67 -0.45
N GLU A 41 -7.10 11.28 -1.59
CA GLU A 41 -8.42 11.16 -2.22
C GLU A 41 -8.73 9.70 -2.58
N PHE A 42 -7.74 8.99 -3.15
CA PHE A 42 -7.87 7.57 -3.44
C PHE A 42 -8.18 6.75 -2.16
N LEU A 43 -7.46 7.01 -1.06
CA LEU A 43 -7.73 6.35 0.21
C LEU A 43 -9.13 6.67 0.73
N CYS A 44 -9.56 7.94 0.67
CA CYS A 44 -10.91 8.36 1.08
C CYS A 44 -12.00 7.55 0.35
N ARG A 45 -11.91 7.46 -0.98
CA ARG A 45 -12.86 6.69 -1.79
C ARG A 45 -12.90 5.21 -1.42
N SER A 46 -11.73 4.63 -1.15
CA SER A 46 -11.62 3.24 -0.70
C SER A 46 -12.29 3.02 0.67
N VAL A 47 -12.22 4.00 1.60
CA VAL A 47 -12.92 3.92 2.89
C VAL A 47 -14.43 3.91 2.70
N GLU A 48 -14.93 4.81 1.86
CA GLU A 48 -16.37 4.96 1.65
C GLU A 48 -16.98 3.72 1.02
N GLU A 49 -16.26 3.07 0.10
CA GLU A 49 -16.75 1.89 -0.62
C GLU A 49 -16.58 0.58 0.17
N TYR A 50 -15.49 0.42 0.93
CA TYR A 50 -15.14 -0.86 1.55
C TYR A 50 -14.92 -0.82 3.07
N GLY A 51 -14.81 0.37 3.68
CA GLY A 51 -14.50 0.57 5.11
C GLY A 51 -13.02 0.32 5.46
N PHE A 52 -12.56 0.80 6.62
CA PHE A 52 -11.22 0.48 7.14
C PHE A 52 -11.29 -0.26 8.48
N SER A 53 -10.67 -1.44 8.54
CA SER A 53 -10.33 -2.12 9.79
C SER A 53 -8.89 -2.57 9.68
N ASN A 54 -7.97 -1.87 10.36
CA ASN A 54 -6.54 -2.15 10.31
C ASN A 54 -6.02 -2.49 11.70
N ASP A 55 -5.48 -3.71 11.84
CA ASP A 55 -4.51 -4.05 12.88
C ASP A 55 -3.13 -4.20 12.20
N GLY A 56 -2.17 -3.37 12.59
CA GLY A 56 -0.82 -3.39 12.02
C GLY A 56 -0.62 -2.61 10.71
N VAL A 57 -0.25 -3.31 9.63
CA VAL A 57 0.15 -2.70 8.34
C VAL A 57 -1.07 -2.06 7.65
N LEU A 58 -0.90 -0.87 7.04
CA LEU A 58 -1.95 -0.20 6.28
C LEU A 58 -2.53 -1.12 5.19
N ARG A 59 -3.75 -1.63 5.41
CA ARG A 59 -4.55 -2.35 4.40
C ARG A 59 -5.44 -1.38 3.66
N ILE A 60 -5.38 -1.41 2.34
CA ILE A 60 -6.23 -0.68 1.42
C ILE A 60 -7.17 -1.71 0.78
N PRO A 61 -8.47 -1.68 1.07
CA PRO A 61 -9.45 -2.54 0.41
C PRO A 61 -9.67 -2.03 -1.02
N TYR A 62 -8.87 -2.53 -1.93
CA TYR A 62 -8.91 -2.19 -3.35
C TYR A 62 -8.36 -3.36 -4.17
N GLU A 63 -8.70 -3.43 -5.45
CA GLU A 63 -8.18 -4.48 -6.33
C GLU A 63 -6.68 -4.27 -6.58
N ALA A 64 -5.86 -5.28 -6.24
CA ALA A 64 -4.42 -5.13 -6.17
C ALA A 64 -3.75 -4.83 -7.52
N ARG A 65 -4.29 -5.36 -8.63
CA ARG A 65 -3.81 -5.10 -9.98
C ARG A 65 -4.20 -3.70 -10.43
N ALA A 66 -5.44 -3.26 -10.21
CA ALA A 66 -5.89 -1.91 -10.50
C ALA A 66 -5.07 -0.86 -9.73
N PHE A 67 -4.75 -1.13 -8.46
CA PHE A 67 -3.83 -0.30 -7.69
C PHE A 67 -2.43 -0.23 -8.31
N GLU A 68 -1.86 -1.38 -8.69
CA GLU A 68 -0.54 -1.42 -9.34
C GLU A 68 -0.53 -0.63 -10.65
N GLU A 69 -1.58 -0.72 -11.46
CA GLU A 69 -1.71 0.05 -12.72
C GLU A 69 -1.91 1.54 -12.47
N TRP A 70 -2.75 1.93 -11.49
CA TRP A 70 -2.93 3.32 -11.09
C TRP A 70 -1.59 3.95 -10.62
N MET A 71 -0.83 3.22 -9.80
CA MET A 71 0.48 3.65 -9.33
C MET A 71 1.50 3.84 -10.47
N LYS A 72 1.50 2.94 -11.48
CA LYS A 72 2.37 3.07 -12.66
C LYS A 72 1.98 4.26 -13.54
N LYS A 73 0.67 4.49 -13.73
CA LYS A 73 0.13 5.56 -14.58
C LYS A 73 0.49 6.95 -14.06
N GLU A 74 0.47 7.13 -12.75
CA GLU A 74 0.69 8.44 -12.14
C GLU A 74 2.15 8.91 -12.21
N GLY A 75 3.11 8.01 -12.50
CA GLY A 75 4.53 8.31 -12.81
C GLY A 75 5.35 8.99 -11.71
N LYS A 76 4.68 9.58 -10.71
CA LYS A 76 5.21 10.33 -9.58
C LYS A 76 5.47 9.43 -8.37
N TYR A 77 4.82 8.27 -8.30
CA TYR A 77 4.90 7.38 -7.15
C TYR A 77 6.02 6.36 -7.28
N LYS A 78 6.82 6.24 -6.22
CA LYS A 78 7.87 5.20 -6.13
C LYS A 78 7.34 4.00 -5.36
N MET A 79 7.40 2.83 -6.01
CA MET A 79 6.82 1.59 -5.52
C MET A 79 7.81 0.42 -5.69
N GLY A 80 7.93 -0.42 -4.66
CA GLY A 80 8.68 -1.67 -4.68
C GLY A 80 7.81 -2.85 -4.21
N LYS A 81 8.24 -4.08 -4.51
CA LYS A 81 7.57 -5.30 -4.02
C LYS A 81 8.17 -5.74 -2.70
N VAL A 82 7.32 -6.04 -1.70
CA VAL A 82 7.77 -6.71 -0.47
C VAL A 82 8.11 -8.15 -0.82
N LYS A 83 9.31 -8.63 -0.46
CA LYS A 83 9.59 -10.07 -0.51
C LYS A 83 8.81 -10.76 0.62
N PRO A 84 8.14 -11.90 0.35
CA PRO A 84 7.59 -12.71 1.44
C PRO A 84 8.73 -13.07 2.42
N ILE A 85 8.44 -12.94 3.72
CA ILE A 85 9.35 -13.31 4.81
C ILE A 85 9.41 -14.82 4.90
#